data_AF-A0A852CM84-F1
#
_entry.id   AF-A0A852CM84-F1
#
_cell.length_a   1.000
_cell.length_b   1.000
_cell.length_c   1.000
_cell.angle_alpha   90.00
_cell.angle_beta   90.00
_cell.angle_gamma   90.00
#
_symmetry.space_group_name_H-M   'P 1'
#
loop_
_entity.id
_entity.type
_entity.pdbx_description
1 polymer ?
#
loop_
_entity_poly.entity_id
_entity_poly.type
_entity_poly.pdbx_seq_one_letter_code
_entity_poly.pdbx_strand_id
1 'polypeptide(L)'
;GLSECPFCGEAAGRQLEAHVRARHGHLLGAPSTGNGDELYECPMCSLTCTNIQILEEHVELHLEEHNISEGGNMKDLELAQQLQSEEDKCRRSEEEKREKEEFKKLQRQYGLGNSGGYKQQFLKNMEREVNRGRMQPFEYHKRKADMMECLAFGIDDGKTKTSGIIEALCKYYKNENKDVRHVWLSAGVDHFHSSLGDRGWGCGYRNFQMLLSSLLQNSLYNDCLRDATLIPSIPKIQSMIEDAWREGFDPHGASHFNNSLRGSKAWIGACEIYSLLTSLRIKCQIIDFHKPTGPGGTHPRLFEWVLRYYSADSEGGAKVVCTSKPPIYLQHQGHSRTVIGIEEKKNKTLCLLLFDPGCSSQEMQKLLKQNNDATSLKALRRFAGSLKEKQYQIVAVDGVLSLEEKAARCCASQVLTSEKIP
;
A
#
# COMPACT_ATOMS: atom_id res chain seq x y z
N GLY A 1 47.34 27.36 -27.95
CA GLY A 1 47.87 27.58 -26.60
C GLY A 1 49.38 27.57 -26.68
N LEU A 2 50.06 28.43 -25.93
CA LEU A 2 51.52 28.47 -25.86
C LEU A 2 52.03 27.15 -25.27
N SER A 3 53.08 26.56 -25.85
CA SER A 3 53.74 25.37 -25.32
C SER A 3 54.54 25.72 -24.05
N GLU A 4 54.31 24.97 -22.97
CA GLU A 4 54.98 25.11 -21.67
C GLU A 4 56.14 24.11 -21.54
N CYS A 5 57.14 24.47 -20.73
CA CYS A 5 58.28 23.61 -20.44
C CYS A 5 57.89 22.44 -19.53
N PRO A 6 58.12 21.18 -19.92
CA PRO A 6 57.74 20.02 -19.12
C PRO A 6 58.57 19.84 -17.83
N PHE A 7 59.69 20.56 -17.68
CA PHE A 7 60.57 20.48 -16.51
C PHE A 7 60.32 21.56 -15.45
N CYS A 8 59.77 22.72 -15.83
CA CYS A 8 59.58 23.84 -14.91
C CYS A 8 58.25 24.59 -15.05
N GLY A 9 57.44 24.27 -16.06
CA GLY A 9 56.12 24.87 -16.29
C GLY A 9 56.13 26.30 -16.85
N GLU A 10 57.29 26.87 -17.22
CA GLU A 10 57.33 28.21 -17.84
C GLU A 10 56.81 28.18 -19.30
N ALA A 11 56.00 29.17 -19.67
CA ALA A 11 55.44 29.32 -21.02
C ALA A 11 56.51 29.84 -22.00
N ALA A 12 57.10 28.95 -22.79
CA ALA A 12 58.20 29.28 -23.72
C ALA A 12 57.78 29.34 -25.20
N GLY A 13 56.55 28.92 -25.54
CA GLY A 13 56.01 29.01 -26.90
C GLY A 13 56.92 28.36 -27.95
N ARG A 14 57.13 29.02 -29.10
CA ARG A 14 57.95 28.50 -30.22
C ARG A 14 59.46 28.42 -29.93
N GLN A 15 59.92 28.89 -28.76
CA GLN A 15 61.33 28.86 -28.34
C GLN A 15 61.60 27.79 -27.27
N LEU A 16 60.70 26.81 -27.13
CA LEU A 16 60.78 25.74 -26.14
C LEU A 16 62.13 24.99 -26.16
N GLU A 17 62.64 24.62 -27.34
CA GLU A 17 63.92 23.91 -27.45
C GLU A 17 65.11 24.73 -26.96
N ALA A 18 65.13 26.04 -27.23
CA ALA A 18 66.20 26.93 -26.78
C ALA A 18 66.13 27.15 -25.26
N HIS A 19 64.91 27.28 -24.70
CA HIS A 19 64.69 27.37 -23.26
C HIS A 19 65.15 26.10 -22.54
N VAL A 20 64.75 24.92 -23.04
CA VAL A 20 65.14 23.63 -22.43
C VAL A 20 66.65 23.42 -22.52
N ARG A 21 67.29 23.78 -23.64
CA ARG A 21 68.75 23.67 -23.76
C ARG A 21 69.51 24.65 -22.84
N ALA A 22 69.00 25.85 -22.63
CA ALA A 22 69.66 26.86 -21.79
C ALA A 22 69.48 26.64 -20.28
N ARG A 23 68.28 26.24 -19.83
CA ARG A 23 67.98 26.06 -18.39
C ARG A 23 68.04 24.61 -17.92
N HIS A 24 67.78 23.66 -18.81
CA HIS A 24 67.71 22.22 -18.52
C HIS A 24 68.72 21.42 -19.36
N GLY A 25 69.71 22.06 -19.98
CA GLY A 25 70.72 21.41 -20.80
C GLY A 25 71.55 20.34 -20.05
N HIS A 26 71.61 20.44 -18.72
CA HIS A 26 72.23 19.43 -17.85
C HIS A 26 71.39 18.13 -17.71
N LEU A 27 70.09 18.15 -18.03
CA LEU A 27 69.19 16.98 -17.99
C LEU A 27 69.07 16.28 -19.34
N LEU A 28 69.48 16.93 -20.44
CA LEU A 28 69.37 16.42 -21.82
C LEU A 28 70.71 15.89 -22.35
N GLY A 29 71.45 15.17 -21.51
CA GLY A 29 72.76 14.55 -21.77
C GLY A 29 73.25 14.63 -23.21
N ALA A 30 74.12 15.60 -23.51
CA ALA A 30 74.93 15.59 -24.71
C ALA A 30 76.30 14.97 -24.37
N PRO A 31 76.87 14.13 -25.26
CA PRO A 31 77.98 13.24 -24.93
C PRO A 31 79.25 14.06 -24.68
N SER A 32 79.62 14.19 -23.41
CA SER A 32 80.89 14.76 -23.00
C SER A 32 81.99 13.75 -23.31
N THR A 33 82.76 14.05 -24.36
CA THR A 33 84.13 13.58 -24.51
C THR A 33 84.93 13.94 -23.26
N GLY A 34 85.33 12.94 -22.47
CA GLY A 34 86.22 13.16 -21.34
C GLY A 34 86.34 11.92 -20.46
N ASN A 35 87.46 11.21 -20.58
CA ASN A 35 87.85 10.13 -19.67
C ASN A 35 87.88 10.63 -18.22
N GLY A 36 86.94 10.13 -17.43
CA GLY A 36 86.96 10.10 -15.98
C GLY A 36 85.90 9.08 -15.59
N ASP A 37 86.27 8.07 -14.82
CA ASP A 37 85.36 7.02 -14.37
C ASP A 37 84.17 7.67 -13.63
N GLU A 38 83.03 7.85 -14.31
CA GLU A 38 81.78 8.26 -13.68
C GLU A 38 81.33 7.10 -12.80
N LEU A 39 81.61 7.23 -11.50
CA LEU A 39 81.13 6.31 -10.49
C LEU A 39 79.68 6.68 -10.17
N TYR A 40 78.77 5.74 -10.39
CA TYR A 40 77.34 5.91 -10.11
C TYR A 40 77.02 5.30 -8.74
N GLU A 41 76.51 6.11 -7.82
CA GLU A 41 76.13 5.63 -6.49
C GLU A 41 74.73 5.02 -6.46
N CYS A 42 74.61 3.85 -5.83
CA CYS A 42 73.33 3.24 -5.54
C CYS A 42 72.58 4.05 -4.48
N PRO A 43 71.36 4.54 -4.76
CA PRO A 43 70.60 5.35 -3.80
C PRO A 43 70.06 4.54 -2.60
N MET A 44 70.10 3.21 -2.66
CA MET A 44 69.56 2.31 -1.63
C MET A 44 70.61 1.90 -0.58
N CYS A 45 71.87 1.76 -1.00
CA CYS A 45 72.95 1.24 -0.14
C CYS A 45 74.27 2.01 -0.26
N SER A 46 74.31 3.06 -1.10
CA SER A 46 75.47 3.92 -1.36
C SER A 46 76.69 3.21 -1.96
N LEU A 47 76.48 2.04 -2.59
CA LEU A 47 77.53 1.34 -3.34
C LEU A 47 77.87 2.10 -4.63
N THR A 48 79.16 2.40 -4.85
CA THR A 48 79.66 3.05 -6.07
C THR A 48 79.92 2.02 -7.17
N CYS A 49 79.22 2.19 -8.30
CA CYS A 49 79.31 1.30 -9.46
C CYS A 49 80.07 1.99 -10.60
N THR A 50 80.88 1.21 -11.32
CA THR A 50 81.74 1.71 -12.41
C THR A 50 81.02 1.87 -13.74
N ASN A 51 79.77 1.39 -13.84
CA ASN A 51 78.94 1.49 -15.05
C ASN A 51 77.47 1.53 -14.66
N ILE A 52 76.68 2.32 -15.39
CA ILE A 52 75.23 2.46 -15.22
C ILE A 52 74.47 1.14 -15.36
N GLN A 53 74.92 0.22 -16.23
CA GLN A 53 74.29 -1.10 -16.40
C GLN A 53 74.49 -2.00 -15.17
N ILE A 54 75.64 -1.91 -14.52
CA ILE A 54 75.94 -2.65 -13.28
C ILE A 54 75.14 -2.04 -12.12
N LEU A 55 74.99 -0.72 -12.10
CA LEU A 55 74.13 -0.05 -11.12
C LEU A 55 72.66 -0.47 -11.31
N GLU A 56 72.18 -0.58 -12.55
CA GLU A 56 70.82 -1.01 -12.86
C GLU A 56 70.57 -2.44 -12.40
N GLU A 57 71.43 -3.40 -12.75
CA GLU A 57 71.35 -4.79 -12.25
C GLU A 57 71.43 -4.86 -10.72
N HIS A 58 72.26 -4.03 -10.08
CA HIS A 58 72.40 -3.99 -8.62
C HIS A 58 71.17 -3.40 -7.91
N VAL A 59 70.57 -2.35 -8.48
CA VAL A 59 69.32 -1.77 -7.98
C VAL A 59 68.16 -2.75 -8.19
N GLU A 60 68.13 -3.46 -9.32
CA GLU A 60 67.15 -4.55 -9.56
C GLU A 60 67.29 -5.66 -8.52
N LEU A 61 68.50 -6.07 -8.15
CA LEU A 61 68.72 -7.05 -7.07
C LEU A 61 68.19 -6.56 -5.71
N HIS A 62 68.32 -5.26 -5.40
CA HIS A 62 67.71 -4.69 -4.19
C HIS A 62 66.18 -4.71 -4.24
N LEU A 63 65.58 -4.46 -5.40
CA LEU A 63 64.13 -4.52 -5.59
C LEU A 63 63.62 -5.97 -5.54
N GLU A 64 64.37 -6.93 -6.09
CA GLU A 64 64.07 -8.36 -6.04
C GLU A 64 64.25 -8.95 -4.63
N GLU A 65 65.30 -8.57 -3.89
CA GLU A 65 65.45 -8.95 -2.48
C GLU A 65 64.38 -8.32 -1.59
N HIS A 66 63.93 -7.08 -1.89
CA HIS A 66 62.77 -6.50 -1.21
C HIS A 66 61.51 -7.32 -1.50
N ASN A 67 61.28 -7.74 -2.76
CA ASN A 67 60.17 -8.62 -3.13
C ASN A 67 60.24 -10.02 -2.48
N ILE A 68 61.44 -10.58 -2.24
CA ILE A 68 61.64 -11.89 -1.57
C ILE A 68 61.52 -11.78 -0.03
N SER A 69 61.93 -10.66 0.56
CA SER A 69 61.80 -10.37 2.00
C SER A 69 60.41 -9.84 2.37
N GLU A 70 59.64 -9.36 1.40
CA GLU A 70 58.25 -8.91 1.54
C GLU A 70 57.27 -10.08 1.72
N GLY A 71 57.31 -10.69 2.90
CA GLY A 71 56.09 -11.19 3.56
C GLY A 71 55.07 -10.09 3.89
N GLY A 72 55.24 -8.87 3.34
CA GLY A 72 54.35 -7.71 3.47
C GLY A 72 53.18 -7.72 2.49
N ASN A 73 53.38 -8.20 1.25
CA ASN A 73 52.31 -8.19 0.24
C ASN A 73 51.17 -9.19 0.56
N MET A 74 51.51 -10.34 1.17
CA MET A 74 50.53 -11.28 1.72
C MET A 74 49.78 -10.69 2.93
N LYS A 75 50.46 -9.95 3.82
CA LYS A 75 49.84 -9.32 4.99
C LYS A 75 48.94 -8.16 4.63
N ASP A 76 49.32 -7.37 3.62
CA ASP A 76 48.50 -6.28 3.10
C ASP A 76 47.28 -6.82 2.36
N LEU A 77 47.43 -7.91 1.61
CA LEU A 77 46.31 -8.62 1.00
C LEU A 77 45.37 -9.24 2.05
N GLU A 78 45.92 -9.87 3.09
CA GLU A 78 45.15 -10.40 4.23
C GLU A 78 44.42 -9.29 5.00
N LEU A 79 45.08 -8.15 5.24
CA LEU A 79 44.48 -6.98 5.87
C LEU A 79 43.37 -6.38 4.99
N ALA A 80 43.59 -6.25 3.68
CA ALA A 80 42.57 -5.78 2.75
C ALA A 80 41.36 -6.73 2.71
N GLN A 81 41.59 -8.05 2.70
CA GLN A 81 40.52 -9.05 2.78
C GLN A 81 39.78 -9.00 4.12
N GLN A 82 40.48 -8.76 5.23
CA GLN A 82 39.88 -8.61 6.55
C GLN A 82 39.02 -7.34 6.62
N LEU A 83 39.53 -6.20 6.18
CA LEU A 83 38.80 -4.94 6.12
C LEU A 83 37.56 -5.06 5.23
N GLN A 84 37.68 -5.67 4.05
CA GLN A 84 36.55 -5.93 3.17
C GLN A 84 35.52 -6.87 3.81
N SER A 85 35.97 -7.91 4.52
CA SER A 85 35.09 -8.82 5.27
C SER A 85 34.37 -8.12 6.42
N GLU A 86 35.04 -7.20 7.11
CA GLU A 86 34.46 -6.38 8.18
C GLU A 86 33.47 -5.35 7.64
N GLU A 87 33.78 -4.68 6.53
CA GLU A 87 32.87 -3.78 5.82
C GLU A 87 31.63 -4.52 5.32
N ASP A 88 31.79 -5.70 4.71
CA ASP A 88 30.69 -6.53 4.25
C ASP A 88 29.83 -7.07 5.41
N LYS A 89 30.43 -7.38 6.57
CA LYS A 89 29.70 -7.73 7.79
C LYS A 89 28.92 -6.53 8.34
N CYS A 90 29.55 -5.34 8.37
CA CYS A 90 28.91 -4.11 8.81
C CYS A 90 27.72 -3.74 7.92
N ARG A 91 27.92 -3.75 6.59
CA ARG A 91 26.88 -3.49 5.59
C ARG A 91 25.70 -4.46 5.73
N ARG A 92 25.97 -5.77 5.83
CA ARG A 92 24.91 -6.78 6.07
C ARG A 92 24.15 -6.54 7.37
N SER A 93 24.84 -6.26 8.46
CA SER A 93 24.21 -5.97 9.75
C SER A 93 23.32 -4.71 9.69
N GLU A 94 23.76 -3.66 8.98
CA GLU A 94 22.93 -2.48 8.76
C GLU A 94 21.71 -2.75 7.87
N GLU A 95 21.88 -3.52 6.80
CA GLU A 95 20.79 -3.96 5.92
C GLU A 95 19.75 -4.78 6.70
N GLU A 96 20.19 -5.77 7.48
CA GLU A 96 19.32 -6.57 8.35
C GLU A 96 18.57 -5.69 9.36
N LYS A 97 19.24 -4.68 9.93
CA LYS A 97 18.61 -3.74 10.85
C LYS A 97 17.56 -2.88 10.14
N ARG A 98 17.87 -2.35 8.96
CA ARG A 98 16.94 -1.58 8.12
C ARG A 98 15.73 -2.43 7.74
N GLU A 99 15.95 -3.64 7.24
CA GLU A 99 14.91 -4.59 6.86
C GLU A 99 14.00 -4.91 8.06
N LYS A 100 14.59 -5.22 9.23
CA LYS A 100 13.83 -5.52 10.45
C LYS A 100 13.00 -4.34 10.93
N GLU A 101 13.48 -3.11 10.78
CA GLU A 101 12.73 -1.90 11.10
C GLU A 101 11.58 -1.65 10.12
N GLU A 102 11.82 -1.80 8.82
CA GLU A 102 10.80 -1.68 7.77
C GLU A 102 9.73 -2.75 7.90
N PHE A 103 10.12 -4.01 8.11
CA PHE A 103 9.21 -5.12 8.32
C PHE A 103 8.28 -4.85 9.53
N LYS A 104 8.84 -4.37 10.65
CA LYS A 104 8.04 -3.98 11.82
C LYS A 104 7.09 -2.81 11.53
N LYS A 105 7.51 -1.83 10.72
CA LYS A 105 6.64 -0.71 10.30
C LYS A 105 5.47 -1.21 9.45
N LEU A 106 5.74 -2.07 8.47
CA LEU A 106 4.73 -2.68 7.62
C LEU A 106 3.76 -3.54 8.41
N GLN A 107 4.25 -4.41 9.31
CA GLN A 107 3.40 -5.21 10.19
C GLN A 107 2.45 -4.34 11.02
N ARG A 108 2.90 -3.19 11.52
CA ARG A 108 2.02 -2.25 12.26
C ARG A 108 1.00 -1.59 11.34
N GLN A 109 1.41 -1.16 10.15
CA GLN A 109 0.54 -0.52 9.17
C GLN A 109 -0.61 -1.43 8.74
N TYR A 110 -0.33 -2.70 8.44
CA TYR A 110 -1.32 -3.70 8.06
C TYR A 110 -2.01 -4.38 9.25
N GLY A 111 -1.69 -3.97 10.49
CA GLY A 111 -2.36 -4.48 11.70
C GLY A 111 -1.95 -5.90 12.13
N LEU A 112 -0.85 -6.42 11.59
CA LEU A 112 -0.27 -7.75 11.87
C LEU A 112 0.76 -7.76 13.02
N GLY A 113 1.05 -6.61 13.62
CA GLY A 113 2.10 -6.46 14.64
C GLY A 113 1.72 -6.85 16.08
N ASN A 114 0.71 -7.72 16.30
CA ASN A 114 0.24 -8.17 17.64
C ASN A 114 0.02 -7.03 18.67
N SER A 115 -0.38 -5.84 18.22
CA SER A 115 -0.50 -4.64 19.07
C SER A 115 -1.86 -4.49 19.78
N GLY A 116 -2.61 -5.60 19.89
CA GLY A 116 -4.01 -5.64 20.34
C GLY A 116 -4.99 -5.27 19.22
N GLY A 117 -6.29 -5.50 19.46
CA GLY A 117 -7.34 -5.35 18.46
C GLY A 117 -8.32 -4.23 18.78
N TYR A 118 -9.57 -4.40 18.33
CA TYR A 118 -10.66 -3.44 18.51
C TYR A 118 -10.85 -2.99 19.96
N LYS A 119 -11.00 -3.95 20.89
CA LYS A 119 -11.26 -3.70 22.31
C LYS A 119 -10.14 -2.86 22.94
N GLN A 120 -8.89 -3.26 22.74
CA GLN A 120 -7.73 -2.56 23.32
C GLN A 120 -7.60 -1.14 22.74
N GLN A 121 -7.82 -0.98 21.43
CA GLN A 121 -7.79 0.33 20.80
C GLN A 121 -8.91 1.24 21.30
N PHE A 122 -10.13 0.72 21.46
CA PHE A 122 -11.28 1.47 21.93
C PHE A 122 -11.03 2.02 23.34
N LEU A 123 -10.58 1.17 24.27
CA LEU A 123 -10.26 1.55 25.64
C LEU A 123 -9.14 2.61 25.70
N LYS A 124 -8.02 2.36 24.99
CA LYS A 124 -6.89 3.28 24.93
C LYS A 124 -7.27 4.65 24.37
N ASN A 125 -8.14 4.69 23.37
CA ASN A 125 -8.61 5.95 22.79
C ASN A 125 -9.58 6.68 23.73
N MET A 126 -10.46 5.97 24.45
CA MET A 126 -11.29 6.62 25.47
C MET A 126 -10.45 7.16 26.65
N GLU A 127 -9.45 6.43 27.12
CA GLU A 127 -8.50 6.91 28.15
C GLU A 127 -7.82 8.21 27.73
N ARG A 128 -7.41 8.31 26.46
CA ARG A 128 -6.85 9.55 25.90
C ARG A 128 -7.84 10.70 25.92
N GLU A 129 -9.12 10.45 25.62
CA GLU A 129 -10.15 11.51 25.66
C GLU A 129 -10.47 11.96 27.10
N VAL A 130 -10.41 11.04 28.07
CA VAL A 130 -10.49 11.38 29.51
C VAL A 130 -9.31 12.25 29.92
N ASN A 131 -8.08 11.85 29.58
CA ASN A 131 -6.86 12.61 29.90
C ASN A 131 -6.84 14.01 29.24
N ARG A 132 -7.56 14.19 28.12
CA ARG A 132 -7.72 15.47 27.43
C ARG A 132 -8.87 16.33 27.98
N GLY A 133 -9.61 15.83 28.98
CA GLY A 133 -10.79 16.52 29.53
C GLY A 133 -12.00 16.56 28.58
N ARG A 134 -12.01 15.74 27.52
CA ARG A 134 -13.10 15.68 26.53
C ARG A 134 -14.14 14.61 26.85
N MET A 135 -13.86 13.75 27.83
CA MET A 135 -14.75 12.68 28.31
C MET A 135 -14.69 12.63 29.83
N GLN A 136 -15.84 12.52 30.47
CA GLN A 136 -15.91 12.38 31.93
C GLN A 136 -15.61 10.92 32.35
N PRO A 137 -14.99 10.68 33.52
CA PRO A 137 -14.70 9.30 33.99
C PRO A 137 -15.95 8.41 34.07
N PHE A 138 -17.08 8.96 34.52
CA PHE A 138 -18.35 8.23 34.54
C PHE A 138 -18.78 7.78 33.13
N GLU A 139 -18.63 8.65 32.14
CA GLU A 139 -18.93 8.35 30.74
C GLU A 139 -18.01 7.25 30.18
N TYR A 140 -16.72 7.24 30.55
CA TYR A 140 -15.79 6.17 30.20
C TYR A 140 -16.28 4.81 30.70
N HIS A 141 -16.68 4.71 31.98
CA HIS A 141 -17.15 3.46 32.56
C HIS A 141 -18.46 2.98 31.92
N LYS A 142 -19.40 3.88 31.64
CA LYS A 142 -20.63 3.56 30.92
C LYS A 142 -20.34 3.04 29.52
N ARG A 143 -19.56 3.77 28.71
CA ARG A 143 -19.22 3.34 27.34
C ARG A 143 -18.42 2.05 27.31
N LYS A 144 -17.56 1.81 28.32
CA LYS A 144 -16.83 0.56 28.49
C LYS A 144 -17.78 -0.62 28.76
N ALA A 145 -18.77 -0.44 29.62
CA ALA A 145 -19.78 -1.47 29.89
C ALA A 145 -20.60 -1.80 28.63
N ASP A 146 -21.16 -0.77 27.96
CA ASP A 146 -21.91 -0.93 26.70
C ASP A 146 -21.07 -1.70 25.66
N MET A 147 -19.81 -1.29 25.46
CA MET A 147 -18.89 -1.95 24.52
C MET A 147 -18.67 -3.42 24.90
N MET A 148 -18.46 -3.72 26.17
CA MET A 148 -18.24 -5.10 26.63
C MET A 148 -19.47 -5.98 26.39
N GLU A 149 -20.67 -5.45 26.59
CA GLU A 149 -21.93 -6.14 26.32
C GLU A 149 -22.11 -6.43 24.82
N CYS A 150 -21.92 -5.42 23.97
CA CYS A 150 -21.99 -5.60 22.51
C CYS A 150 -20.98 -6.63 21.99
N LEU A 151 -19.76 -6.64 22.55
CA LEU A 151 -18.75 -7.65 22.22
C LEU A 151 -19.12 -9.06 22.70
N ALA A 152 -19.83 -9.19 23.82
CA ALA A 152 -20.28 -10.48 24.34
C ALA A 152 -21.38 -11.08 23.45
N PHE A 153 -22.33 -10.26 23.00
CA PHE A 153 -23.37 -10.70 22.05
C PHE A 153 -22.88 -10.78 20.60
N GLY A 154 -21.74 -10.14 20.29
CA GLY A 154 -21.21 -10.08 18.93
C GLY A 154 -21.97 -9.12 18.01
N ILE A 155 -22.80 -8.24 18.55
CA ILE A 155 -23.66 -7.31 17.79
C ILE A 155 -23.03 -5.92 17.78
N ASP A 156 -23.11 -5.20 16.66
CA ASP A 156 -22.68 -3.81 16.56
C ASP A 156 -23.60 -2.89 17.37
N ASP A 157 -23.02 -1.91 18.08
CA ASP A 157 -23.78 -1.02 18.98
C ASP A 157 -24.63 0.02 18.24
N GLY A 158 -24.47 0.13 16.91
CA GLY A 158 -25.22 1.06 16.07
C GLY A 158 -24.87 2.53 16.30
N LYS A 159 -23.90 2.86 17.16
CA LYS A 159 -23.58 4.26 17.50
C LYS A 159 -22.93 5.01 16.33
N THR A 160 -22.36 4.30 15.36
CA THR A 160 -21.77 4.87 14.14
C THR A 160 -22.67 4.70 12.90
N LYS A 161 -23.93 4.30 13.10
CA LYS A 161 -24.89 4.04 12.03
C LYS A 161 -25.63 5.31 11.61
N THR A 162 -25.87 5.47 10.30
CA THR A 162 -26.77 6.49 9.74
C THR A 162 -27.69 5.86 8.70
N SER A 163 -29.00 5.91 8.94
CA SER A 163 -30.04 5.30 8.09
C SER A 163 -30.79 6.35 7.25
N GLY A 164 -31.52 5.91 6.22
CA GLY A 164 -32.45 6.76 5.47
C GLY A 164 -31.83 7.59 4.33
N ILE A 165 -30.55 7.37 4.03
CA ILE A 165 -29.81 8.18 3.05
C ILE A 165 -30.27 7.87 1.62
N ILE A 166 -30.56 6.61 1.28
CA ILE A 166 -31.01 6.22 -0.07
C ILE A 166 -32.36 6.87 -0.39
N GLU A 167 -33.28 6.91 0.58
CA GLU A 167 -34.58 7.56 0.49
C GLU A 167 -34.44 9.07 0.34
N ALA A 168 -33.52 9.68 1.09
CA ALA A 168 -33.21 11.11 0.96
C ALA A 168 -32.63 11.45 -0.42
N LEU A 169 -31.73 10.62 -0.95
CA LEU A 169 -31.18 10.75 -2.30
C LEU A 169 -32.28 10.60 -3.35
N CYS A 170 -33.18 9.61 -3.22
CA CYS A 170 -34.31 9.42 -4.12
C CYS A 170 -35.19 10.67 -4.20
N LYS A 171 -35.54 11.27 -3.04
CA LYS A 171 -36.28 12.54 -2.97
C LYS A 171 -35.51 13.68 -3.63
N TYR A 172 -34.21 13.79 -3.35
CA TYR A 172 -33.35 14.82 -3.93
C TYR A 172 -33.32 14.77 -5.47
N TYR A 173 -33.10 13.58 -6.06
CA TYR A 173 -32.99 13.47 -7.52
C TYR A 173 -34.32 13.67 -8.26
N LYS A 174 -35.44 13.36 -7.60
CA LYS A 174 -36.79 13.65 -8.10
C LYS A 174 -37.04 15.16 -8.19
N ASN A 175 -36.60 15.91 -7.18
CA ASN A 175 -36.96 17.33 -7.04
C ASN A 175 -35.92 18.32 -7.63
N GLU A 176 -34.61 18.07 -7.51
CA GLU A 176 -33.62 19.17 -7.51
C GLU A 176 -32.44 19.07 -8.49
N ASN A 177 -32.44 18.17 -9.49
CA ASN A 177 -31.25 18.02 -10.35
C ASN A 177 -31.49 18.18 -11.85
N LYS A 178 -31.01 19.29 -12.43
CA LYS A 178 -31.11 19.56 -13.88
C LYS A 178 -29.98 18.93 -14.71
N ASP A 179 -28.87 18.51 -14.11
CA ASP A 179 -27.68 18.01 -14.85
C ASP A 179 -27.62 16.48 -14.97
N VAL A 180 -28.34 15.77 -14.10
CA VAL A 180 -28.42 14.30 -14.12
C VAL A 180 -29.50 13.86 -15.11
N ARG A 181 -29.13 13.01 -16.08
CA ARG A 181 -30.04 12.37 -17.04
C ARG A 181 -30.73 11.17 -16.42
N HIS A 182 -29.94 10.26 -15.84
CA HIS A 182 -30.43 9.10 -15.10
C HIS A 182 -29.60 8.91 -13.83
N VAL A 183 -30.22 8.36 -12.80
CA VAL A 183 -29.53 7.87 -11.61
C VAL A 183 -30.13 6.55 -11.18
N TRP A 184 -29.27 5.59 -10.90
CA TRP A 184 -29.63 4.31 -10.34
C TRP A 184 -29.03 4.20 -8.95
N LEU A 185 -29.89 3.94 -7.96
CA LEU A 185 -29.51 3.75 -6.56
C LEU A 185 -29.67 2.27 -6.19
N SER A 186 -28.84 1.80 -5.27
CA SER A 186 -28.99 0.47 -4.66
C SER A 186 -30.31 0.37 -3.89
N ALA A 187 -30.60 -0.84 -3.42
CA ALA A 187 -31.54 -1.05 -2.32
C ALA A 187 -31.16 -0.21 -1.08
N GLY A 188 -32.05 -0.15 -0.09
CA GLY A 188 -31.81 0.54 1.18
C GLY A 188 -30.48 0.08 1.81
N VAL A 189 -29.68 1.04 2.28
CA VAL A 189 -28.35 0.80 2.88
C VAL A 189 -28.20 1.73 4.07
N ASP A 190 -27.83 1.16 5.21
CA ASP A 190 -27.34 1.92 6.36
C ASP A 190 -25.86 2.24 6.18
N HIS A 191 -25.46 3.48 6.43
CA HIS A 191 -24.06 3.86 6.49
C HIS A 191 -23.46 3.53 7.86
N PHE A 192 -22.24 3.00 7.88
CA PHE A 192 -21.48 2.75 9.10
C PHE A 192 -20.09 3.38 8.99
N HIS A 193 -19.72 4.19 9.98
CA HIS A 193 -18.37 4.74 10.09
C HIS A 193 -17.52 4.08 11.17
N SER A 194 -16.21 4.32 11.12
CA SER A 194 -15.28 3.79 12.12
C SER A 194 -15.54 4.40 13.50
N SER A 195 -15.56 3.56 14.53
CA SER A 195 -15.60 3.96 15.93
C SER A 195 -14.18 4.23 16.45
N LEU A 196 -14.05 4.54 17.76
CA LEU A 196 -12.75 4.64 18.40
C LEU A 196 -11.93 3.34 18.35
N GLY A 197 -12.58 2.19 18.18
CA GLY A 197 -11.93 0.87 18.19
C GLY A 197 -11.33 0.45 16.87
N ASP A 198 -11.89 0.92 15.74
CA ASP A 198 -11.49 0.51 14.40
C ASP A 198 -11.00 1.63 13.50
N ARG A 199 -11.01 2.89 13.97
CA ARG A 199 -10.46 4.02 13.21
C ARG A 199 -9.02 3.73 12.77
N GLY A 200 -8.81 3.85 11.45
CA GLY A 200 -7.52 3.64 10.79
C GLY A 200 -7.30 2.26 10.17
N TRP A 201 -8.21 1.30 10.39
CA TRP A 201 -8.07 -0.07 9.85
C TRP A 201 -9.41 -0.79 9.58
N GLY A 202 -10.51 -0.28 10.11
CA GLY A 202 -11.83 -0.92 10.06
C GLY A 202 -12.57 -0.84 8.73
N CYS A 203 -12.03 -0.19 7.70
CA CYS A 203 -12.79 0.15 6.48
C CYS A 203 -13.44 -1.08 5.83
N GLY A 204 -12.71 -2.18 5.64
CA GLY A 204 -13.25 -3.40 5.02
C GLY A 204 -14.43 -3.98 5.79
N TYR A 205 -14.33 -4.03 7.12
CA TYR A 205 -15.39 -4.53 8.00
C TYR A 205 -16.61 -3.60 8.01
N ARG A 206 -16.42 -2.28 8.01
CA ARG A 206 -17.52 -1.30 7.95
C ARG A 206 -18.25 -1.35 6.60
N ASN A 207 -17.52 -1.51 5.49
CA ASN A 207 -18.15 -1.73 4.19
C ASN A 207 -18.91 -3.06 4.11
N PHE A 208 -18.45 -4.11 4.79
CA PHE A 208 -19.24 -5.33 4.96
C PHE A 208 -20.53 -5.08 5.75
N GLN A 209 -20.50 -4.33 6.85
CA GLN A 209 -21.71 -3.96 7.60
C GLN A 209 -22.70 -3.18 6.73
N MET A 210 -22.21 -2.23 5.91
CA MET A 210 -23.05 -1.49 4.97
C MET A 210 -23.70 -2.43 3.93
N LEU A 211 -22.92 -3.33 3.31
CA LEU A 211 -23.44 -4.33 2.38
C LEU A 211 -24.49 -5.24 3.06
N LEU A 212 -24.16 -5.82 4.20
CA LEU A 212 -25.04 -6.70 4.95
C LEU A 212 -26.34 -6.00 5.37
N SER A 213 -26.30 -4.71 5.75
CA SER A 213 -27.50 -3.96 6.08
C SER A 213 -28.52 -3.91 4.95
N SER A 214 -28.06 -3.93 3.70
CA SER A 214 -28.92 -4.00 2.52
C SER A 214 -29.48 -5.39 2.30
N LEU A 215 -28.65 -6.42 2.48
CA LEU A 215 -29.06 -7.82 2.33
C LEU A 215 -30.13 -8.20 3.36
N LEU A 216 -30.00 -7.73 4.61
CA LEU A 216 -30.99 -7.97 5.67
C LEU A 216 -32.36 -7.32 5.41
N GLN A 217 -32.43 -6.30 4.55
CA GLN A 217 -33.69 -5.67 4.16
C GLN A 217 -34.33 -6.35 2.93
N ASN A 218 -33.61 -7.26 2.27
CA ASN A 218 -34.06 -7.89 1.04
C ASN A 218 -34.48 -9.35 1.33
N SER A 219 -35.78 -9.63 1.12
CA SER A 219 -36.39 -10.91 1.44
C SER A 219 -35.77 -12.10 0.73
N LEU A 220 -35.06 -11.89 -0.39
CA LEU A 220 -34.33 -12.94 -1.12
C LEU A 220 -33.27 -13.63 -0.24
N TYR A 221 -32.67 -12.90 0.71
CA TYR A 221 -31.56 -13.39 1.54
C TYR A 221 -32.02 -13.86 2.92
N ASN A 222 -33.32 -13.77 3.25
CA ASN A 222 -33.83 -14.13 4.57
C ASN A 222 -33.45 -15.56 4.97
N ASP A 223 -33.48 -16.49 4.02
CA ASP A 223 -33.20 -17.91 4.29
C ASP A 223 -31.74 -18.21 4.62
N CYS A 224 -30.80 -17.51 3.99
CA CYS A 224 -29.38 -17.68 4.27
C CYS A 224 -28.89 -16.82 5.45
N LEU A 225 -29.62 -15.76 5.81
CA LEU A 225 -29.31 -14.85 6.90
C LEU A 225 -30.17 -15.05 8.16
N ARG A 226 -30.90 -16.18 8.28
CA ARG A 226 -31.78 -16.46 9.44
C ARG A 226 -31.06 -16.37 10.78
N ASP A 227 -29.80 -16.77 10.83
CA ASP A 227 -28.97 -16.75 12.05
C ASP A 227 -28.21 -15.42 12.24
N ALA A 228 -28.29 -14.51 11.25
CA ALA A 228 -27.57 -13.24 11.21
C ALA A 228 -28.54 -12.05 11.10
N THR A 229 -29.61 -12.05 11.90
CA THR A 229 -30.66 -11.02 11.86
C THR A 229 -30.19 -9.61 12.24
N LEU A 230 -29.03 -9.49 12.87
CA LEU A 230 -28.45 -8.24 13.35
C LEU A 230 -27.06 -8.01 12.77
N ILE A 231 -26.66 -6.74 12.70
CA ILE A 231 -25.35 -6.36 12.20
C ILE A 231 -24.28 -6.82 13.20
N PRO A 232 -23.31 -7.65 12.79
CA PRO A 232 -22.25 -8.13 13.66
C PRO A 232 -21.25 -7.01 13.98
N SER A 233 -20.73 -7.02 15.20
CA SER A 233 -19.60 -6.17 15.60
C SER A 233 -18.32 -6.54 14.84
N ILE A 234 -17.35 -5.63 14.76
CA ILE A 234 -16.06 -5.89 14.08
C ILE A 234 -15.38 -7.18 14.56
N PRO A 235 -15.25 -7.46 15.88
CA PRO A 235 -14.66 -8.72 16.32
C PRO A 235 -15.50 -9.97 16.00
N LYS A 236 -16.81 -9.83 15.84
CA LYS A 236 -17.66 -10.93 15.36
C LYS A 236 -17.44 -11.17 13.86
N ILE A 237 -17.30 -10.12 13.05
CA ILE A 237 -16.94 -10.26 11.63
C ILE A 237 -15.58 -10.95 11.48
N GLN A 238 -14.58 -10.57 12.27
CA GLN A 238 -13.28 -11.27 12.31
C GLN A 238 -13.46 -12.77 12.59
N SER A 239 -14.28 -13.13 13.58
CA SER A 239 -14.61 -14.53 13.88
C SER A 239 -15.31 -15.22 12.72
N MET A 240 -16.25 -14.57 12.03
CA MET A 240 -16.99 -15.18 10.92
C MET A 240 -16.08 -15.44 9.69
N ILE A 241 -15.07 -14.60 9.48
CA ILE A 241 -14.05 -14.83 8.45
C ILE A 241 -13.17 -16.03 8.84
N GLU A 242 -12.75 -16.12 10.11
CA GLU A 242 -12.03 -17.30 10.62
C GLU A 242 -12.87 -18.58 10.53
N ASP A 243 -14.19 -18.49 10.75
CA ASP A 243 -15.13 -19.60 10.56
C ASP A 243 -15.15 -20.04 9.09
N ALA A 244 -15.20 -19.11 8.14
CA ALA A 244 -15.11 -19.41 6.71
C ALA A 244 -13.77 -20.09 6.34
N TRP A 245 -12.64 -19.62 6.89
CA TRP A 245 -11.34 -20.27 6.68
C TRP A 245 -11.32 -21.71 7.23
N ARG A 246 -11.92 -21.93 8.41
CA ARG A 246 -12.05 -23.28 8.98
C ARG A 246 -12.96 -24.20 8.17
N GLU A 247 -13.95 -23.66 7.49
CA GLU A 247 -14.77 -24.40 6.51
C GLU A 247 -13.99 -24.75 5.22
N GLY A 248 -12.81 -24.17 5.00
CA GLY A 248 -11.95 -24.43 3.85
C GLY A 248 -11.94 -23.32 2.79
N PHE A 249 -12.52 -22.15 3.06
CA PHE A 249 -12.42 -21.02 2.14
C PHE A 249 -11.04 -20.38 2.17
N ASP A 250 -10.46 -20.12 0.99
CA ASP A 250 -9.23 -19.34 0.78
C ASP A 250 -8.10 -19.59 1.81
N PRO A 251 -7.53 -20.80 1.88
CA PRO A 251 -6.46 -21.13 2.83
C PRO A 251 -5.19 -20.31 2.60
N HIS A 252 -4.93 -19.86 1.36
CA HIS A 252 -3.81 -18.98 1.06
C HIS A 252 -4.04 -17.58 1.66
N GLY A 253 -5.23 -17.00 1.48
CA GLY A 253 -5.65 -15.78 2.16
C GLY A 253 -5.53 -15.90 3.68
N ALA A 254 -6.04 -16.98 4.27
CA ALA A 254 -5.94 -17.25 5.70
C ALA A 254 -4.47 -17.26 6.19
N SER A 255 -3.57 -17.88 5.43
CA SER A 255 -2.15 -17.96 5.76
C SER A 255 -1.47 -16.58 5.84
N HIS A 256 -1.88 -15.62 4.99
CA HIS A 256 -1.35 -14.24 5.03
C HIS A 256 -1.66 -13.54 6.37
N PHE A 257 -2.74 -13.95 7.04
CA PHE A 257 -3.15 -13.43 8.35
C PHE A 257 -2.72 -14.34 9.52
N ASN A 258 -1.81 -15.28 9.30
CA ASN A 258 -1.46 -16.31 10.29
C ASN A 258 -2.70 -17.06 10.81
N ASN A 259 -3.74 -17.21 9.97
CA ASN A 259 -5.03 -17.83 10.28
C ASN A 259 -5.79 -17.18 11.46
N SER A 260 -5.51 -15.91 11.78
CA SER A 260 -6.14 -15.21 12.90
C SER A 260 -6.34 -13.73 12.63
N LEU A 261 -7.59 -13.28 12.71
CA LEU A 261 -7.98 -11.88 12.67
C LEU A 261 -8.39 -11.36 14.05
N ARG A 262 -9.01 -12.18 14.90
CA ARG A 262 -9.49 -11.76 16.22
C ARG A 262 -8.34 -11.23 17.06
N GLY A 263 -8.59 -10.10 17.73
CA GLY A 263 -7.57 -9.45 18.55
C GLY A 263 -6.47 -8.74 17.75
N SER A 264 -6.56 -8.71 16.42
CA SER A 264 -5.69 -7.93 15.55
C SER A 264 -6.40 -6.68 15.02
N LYS A 265 -5.66 -5.87 14.25
CA LYS A 265 -6.17 -4.73 13.48
C LYS A 265 -6.01 -4.95 11.99
N ALA A 266 -5.98 -6.22 11.59
CA ALA A 266 -5.66 -6.65 10.24
C ALA A 266 -6.56 -5.96 9.21
N TRP A 267 -5.93 -5.40 8.19
CA TRP A 267 -6.64 -4.87 7.02
C TRP A 267 -7.13 -6.04 6.18
N ILE A 268 -8.43 -6.08 5.89
CA ILE A 268 -9.04 -7.07 5.01
C ILE A 268 -9.40 -6.45 3.67
N GLY A 269 -9.53 -7.27 2.63
CA GLY A 269 -9.88 -6.87 1.28
C GLY A 269 -11.05 -7.66 0.70
N ALA A 270 -11.15 -7.62 -0.63
CA ALA A 270 -12.23 -8.28 -1.38
C ALA A 270 -12.26 -9.81 -1.18
N CYS A 271 -11.11 -10.45 -0.98
CA CYS A 271 -10.99 -11.90 -0.78
C CYS A 271 -11.66 -12.38 0.52
N GLU A 272 -11.41 -11.69 1.64
CA GLU A 272 -12.07 -12.02 2.91
C GLU A 272 -13.57 -11.75 2.85
N ILE A 273 -13.98 -10.67 2.19
CA ILE A 273 -15.41 -10.35 2.00
C ILE A 273 -16.11 -11.41 1.14
N TYR A 274 -15.47 -11.85 0.05
CA TYR A 274 -15.99 -12.93 -0.78
C TYR A 274 -16.12 -14.23 0.00
N SER A 275 -15.08 -14.63 0.74
CA SER A 275 -15.07 -15.85 1.54
C SER A 275 -16.18 -15.84 2.60
N LEU A 276 -16.36 -14.70 3.28
CA LEU A 276 -17.41 -14.50 4.27
C LEU A 276 -18.82 -14.55 3.67
N LEU A 277 -19.07 -13.83 2.57
CA LEU A 277 -20.39 -13.86 1.92
C LEU A 277 -20.71 -15.26 1.39
N THR A 278 -19.74 -15.94 0.78
CA THR A 278 -19.92 -17.27 0.21
C THR A 278 -20.16 -18.32 1.30
N SER A 279 -19.49 -18.23 2.46
CA SER A 279 -19.76 -19.12 3.60
C SER A 279 -21.18 -18.94 4.13
N LEU A 280 -21.73 -17.73 4.07
CA LEU A 280 -23.13 -17.43 4.37
C LEU A 280 -24.11 -17.78 3.24
N ARG A 281 -23.70 -18.55 2.22
CA ARG A 281 -24.50 -18.92 1.04
C ARG A 281 -25.00 -17.72 0.22
N ILE A 282 -24.29 -16.60 0.27
CA ILE A 282 -24.57 -15.44 -0.58
C ILE A 282 -23.74 -15.59 -1.86
N LYS A 283 -24.40 -15.54 -3.02
CA LYS A 283 -23.74 -15.59 -4.32
C LYS A 283 -23.14 -14.22 -4.60
N CYS A 284 -21.82 -14.17 -4.66
CA CYS A 284 -21.09 -12.97 -5.02
C CYS A 284 -19.90 -13.29 -5.94
N GLN A 285 -19.31 -12.26 -6.51
CA GLN A 285 -18.12 -12.37 -7.36
C GLN A 285 -17.16 -11.21 -7.12
N ILE A 286 -15.86 -11.50 -7.27
CA ILE A 286 -14.81 -10.49 -7.29
C ILE A 286 -14.50 -10.14 -8.74
N ILE A 287 -14.53 -8.84 -9.06
CA ILE A 287 -14.05 -8.32 -10.33
C ILE A 287 -12.82 -7.44 -10.05
N ASP A 288 -11.73 -7.73 -10.72
CA ASP A 288 -10.42 -7.10 -10.53
C ASP A 288 -10.05 -6.19 -11.71
N PHE A 289 -10.21 -4.89 -11.49
CA PHE A 289 -9.73 -3.83 -12.37
C PHE A 289 -8.25 -3.59 -12.10
N HIS A 290 -7.40 -4.52 -12.54
CA HIS A 290 -5.98 -4.59 -12.14
C HIS A 290 -5.07 -3.53 -12.75
N LYS A 291 -5.58 -2.73 -13.71
CA LYS A 291 -4.87 -1.58 -14.28
C LYS A 291 -5.85 -0.52 -14.81
N PRO A 292 -5.45 0.76 -14.90
CA PRO A 292 -6.27 1.81 -15.51
C PRO A 292 -6.63 1.48 -16.96
N THR A 293 -7.83 1.86 -17.39
CA THR A 293 -8.40 1.56 -18.72
C THR A 293 -8.69 2.81 -19.54
N GLY A 294 -8.40 4.00 -19.01
CA GLY A 294 -8.67 5.27 -19.66
C GLY A 294 -7.53 6.28 -19.51
N PRO A 295 -7.62 7.42 -20.22
CA PRO A 295 -6.60 8.45 -20.21
C PRO A 295 -6.38 9.03 -18.81
N GLY A 296 -5.15 9.45 -18.52
CA GLY A 296 -4.81 10.09 -17.24
C GLY A 296 -4.96 9.17 -16.03
N GLY A 297 -4.83 7.84 -16.21
CA GLY A 297 -4.93 6.84 -15.15
C GLY A 297 -6.35 6.58 -14.66
N THR A 298 -7.36 6.82 -15.51
CA THR A 298 -8.78 6.64 -15.16
C THR A 298 -9.26 5.21 -15.41
N HIS A 299 -10.40 4.85 -14.82
CA HIS A 299 -11.00 3.51 -14.89
C HIS A 299 -12.40 3.49 -15.53
N PRO A 300 -12.57 3.84 -16.82
CA PRO A 300 -13.87 3.84 -17.49
C PRO A 300 -14.57 2.47 -17.43
N ARG A 301 -13.83 1.36 -17.54
CA ARG A 301 -14.40 0.00 -17.47
C ARG A 301 -15.06 -0.30 -16.12
N LEU A 302 -14.52 0.22 -15.01
CA LEU A 302 -15.16 0.12 -13.69
C LEU A 302 -16.51 0.84 -13.67
N PHE A 303 -16.56 2.07 -14.19
CA PHE A 303 -17.80 2.86 -14.23
C PHE A 303 -18.85 2.20 -15.13
N GLU A 304 -18.45 1.67 -16.28
CA GLU A 304 -19.35 0.94 -17.18
C GLU A 304 -19.85 -0.37 -16.59
N TRP A 305 -19.01 -1.11 -15.87
CA TRP A 305 -19.42 -2.32 -15.17
C TRP A 305 -20.48 -1.99 -14.11
N VAL A 306 -20.24 -0.95 -13.29
CA VAL A 306 -21.20 -0.50 -12.27
C VAL A 306 -22.50 0.01 -12.91
N LEU A 307 -22.42 0.70 -14.05
CA LEU A 307 -23.59 1.13 -14.81
C LEU A 307 -24.43 -0.08 -15.21
N ARG A 308 -23.82 -1.09 -15.84
CA ARG A 308 -24.50 -2.32 -16.26
C ARG A 308 -25.12 -3.06 -15.08
N TYR A 309 -24.40 -3.14 -13.96
CA TYR A 309 -24.91 -3.76 -12.74
C TYR A 309 -26.21 -3.09 -12.29
N TYR A 310 -26.25 -1.76 -12.16
CA TYR A 310 -27.46 -1.09 -11.67
C TYR A 310 -28.55 -0.87 -12.72
N SER A 311 -28.21 -0.83 -14.02
CA SER A 311 -29.19 -0.61 -15.09
C SER A 311 -29.82 -1.89 -15.64
N ALA A 312 -29.35 -3.08 -15.25
CA ALA A 312 -29.78 -4.36 -15.84
C ALA A 312 -31.30 -4.58 -15.80
N ASP A 313 -31.95 -4.17 -14.70
CA ASP A 313 -33.38 -4.43 -14.45
C ASP A 313 -34.25 -3.20 -14.71
N SER A 314 -33.70 -2.12 -15.28
CA SER A 314 -34.46 -0.89 -15.53
C SER A 314 -35.20 -0.95 -16.88
N GLU A 315 -36.46 -1.39 -16.85
CA GLU A 315 -37.34 -1.47 -18.03
C GLU A 315 -37.99 -0.12 -18.43
N GLY A 316 -37.64 0.99 -17.76
CA GLY A 316 -38.27 2.29 -18.00
C GLY A 316 -37.27 3.44 -18.05
N GLY A 317 -37.54 4.43 -18.91
CA GLY A 317 -36.78 5.69 -19.03
C GLY A 317 -36.97 6.66 -17.84
N ALA A 318 -37.19 6.13 -16.64
CA ALA A 318 -37.33 6.93 -15.43
C ALA A 318 -36.01 7.59 -15.07
N LYS A 319 -36.04 8.89 -14.77
CA LYS A 319 -34.86 9.66 -14.35
C LYS A 319 -34.20 9.09 -13.09
N VAL A 320 -34.99 8.59 -12.14
CA VAL A 320 -34.52 8.08 -10.84
C VAL A 320 -35.02 6.66 -10.66
N VAL A 321 -34.09 5.71 -10.57
CA VAL A 321 -34.37 4.28 -10.38
C VAL A 321 -33.80 3.85 -9.03
N CYS A 322 -34.67 3.40 -8.12
CA CYS A 322 -34.25 2.73 -6.90
C CYS A 322 -34.36 1.22 -7.14
N THR A 323 -33.22 0.54 -7.23
CA THR A 323 -33.15 -0.88 -7.58
C THR A 323 -33.34 -1.75 -6.34
N SER A 324 -33.60 -3.04 -6.54
CA SER A 324 -33.51 -4.06 -5.49
C SER A 324 -32.09 -4.62 -5.30
N LYS A 325 -31.12 -4.14 -6.09
CA LYS A 325 -29.75 -4.65 -6.09
C LYS A 325 -28.98 -4.15 -4.85
N PRO A 326 -28.21 -5.02 -4.19
CA PRO A 326 -27.33 -4.61 -3.08
C PRO A 326 -26.27 -3.61 -3.54
N PRO A 327 -25.69 -2.82 -2.62
CA PRO A 327 -24.54 -1.98 -2.94
C PRO A 327 -23.31 -2.82 -3.31
N ILE A 328 -22.30 -2.20 -3.91
CA ILE A 328 -21.06 -2.88 -4.31
C ILE A 328 -19.93 -2.50 -3.34
N TYR A 329 -19.22 -3.50 -2.82
CA TYR A 329 -17.97 -3.26 -2.09
C TYR A 329 -16.86 -2.87 -3.07
N LEU A 330 -16.11 -1.79 -2.80
CA LEU A 330 -15.03 -1.29 -3.66
C LEU A 330 -13.72 -1.15 -2.87
N GLN A 331 -12.71 -1.92 -3.26
CA GLN A 331 -11.36 -1.91 -2.72
C GLN A 331 -10.38 -1.17 -3.63
N HIS A 332 -9.43 -0.46 -3.05
CA HIS A 332 -8.13 -0.16 -3.67
C HIS A 332 -7.03 -0.33 -2.62
N GLN A 333 -5.76 -0.16 -2.99
CA GLN A 333 -4.69 -0.30 -2.01
C GLN A 333 -4.89 0.66 -0.83
N GLY A 334 -5.03 0.09 0.37
CA GLY A 334 -5.10 0.78 1.65
C GLY A 334 -6.44 1.35 2.10
N HIS A 335 -7.50 1.28 1.30
CA HIS A 335 -8.85 1.67 1.76
C HIS A 335 -9.96 0.99 0.94
N SER A 336 -11.14 0.88 1.54
CA SER A 336 -12.35 0.40 0.86
C SER A 336 -13.54 1.33 1.11
N ARG A 337 -14.47 1.32 0.16
CA ARG A 337 -15.69 2.13 0.11
C ARG A 337 -16.87 1.29 -0.40
N THR A 338 -18.09 1.82 -0.28
CA THR A 338 -19.31 1.15 -0.74
C THR A 338 -19.97 1.97 -1.83
N VAL A 339 -20.12 1.42 -3.03
CA VAL A 339 -20.84 2.05 -4.14
C VAL A 339 -22.34 1.84 -3.95
N ILE A 340 -23.09 2.91 -3.75
CA ILE A 340 -24.53 2.89 -3.50
C ILE A 340 -25.37 3.32 -4.71
N GLY A 341 -24.71 3.63 -5.83
CA GLY A 341 -25.38 4.04 -7.06
C GLY A 341 -24.46 4.70 -8.06
N ILE A 342 -25.05 5.09 -9.18
CA ILE A 342 -24.35 5.72 -10.30
C ILE A 342 -25.27 6.73 -10.99
N GLU A 343 -24.71 7.89 -11.32
CA GLU A 343 -25.35 8.91 -12.15
C GLU A 343 -24.83 8.85 -13.59
N GLU A 344 -25.73 8.94 -14.55
CA GLU A 344 -25.44 9.34 -15.92
C GLU A 344 -25.81 10.82 -16.08
N LYS A 345 -24.81 11.67 -16.32
CA LYS A 345 -25.01 13.10 -16.60
C LYS A 345 -25.58 13.31 -18.00
N LYS A 346 -26.15 14.50 -18.26
CA LYS A 346 -26.65 14.89 -19.59
C LYS A 346 -25.56 14.86 -20.67
N ASN A 347 -24.33 15.22 -20.29
CA ASN A 347 -23.15 15.13 -21.17
C ASN A 347 -22.58 13.71 -21.31
N LYS A 348 -23.32 12.67 -20.88
CA LYS A 348 -22.93 11.26 -20.93
C LYS A 348 -21.77 10.84 -20.02
N THR A 349 -21.27 11.73 -19.16
CA THR A 349 -20.29 11.35 -18.15
C THR A 349 -20.95 10.57 -17.01
N LEU A 350 -20.19 9.62 -16.45
CA LEU A 350 -20.64 8.80 -15.33
C LEU A 350 -20.04 9.31 -14.01
N CYS A 351 -20.83 9.21 -12.94
CA CYS A 351 -20.42 9.60 -11.59
C CYS A 351 -20.89 8.54 -10.59
N LEU A 352 -19.96 7.93 -9.85
CA LEU A 352 -20.29 6.99 -8.79
C LEU A 352 -20.75 7.73 -7.54
N LEU A 353 -21.66 7.10 -6.79
CA LEU A 353 -22.08 7.54 -5.47
C LEU A 353 -21.48 6.58 -4.44
N LEU A 354 -20.55 7.07 -3.61
CA LEU A 354 -19.79 6.24 -2.67
C LEU A 354 -20.04 6.62 -1.22
N PHE A 355 -20.41 5.65 -0.41
CA PHE A 355 -20.26 5.71 1.04
C PHE A 355 -18.81 5.42 1.43
N ASP A 356 -18.29 6.25 2.32
CA ASP A 356 -16.96 6.09 2.91
C ASP A 356 -17.10 5.86 4.43
N PRO A 357 -16.55 4.77 4.99
CA PRO A 357 -16.58 4.52 6.43
C PRO A 357 -15.70 5.50 7.24
N GLY A 358 -14.95 6.38 6.56
CA GLY A 358 -14.26 7.52 7.15
C GLY A 358 -15.14 8.75 7.35
N CYS A 359 -16.30 8.84 6.69
CA CYS A 359 -17.24 9.95 6.88
C CYS A 359 -17.97 9.81 8.21
N SER A 360 -18.03 10.89 8.99
CA SER A 360 -18.69 10.88 10.30
C SER A 360 -20.22 10.89 10.20
N SER A 361 -20.92 10.44 11.24
CA SER A 361 -22.39 10.58 11.31
C SER A 361 -22.82 12.03 11.13
N GLN A 362 -22.09 13.03 11.65
CA GLN A 362 -22.46 14.44 11.48
C GLN A 362 -22.44 14.87 10.00
N GLU A 363 -21.53 14.33 9.19
CA GLU A 363 -21.46 14.62 7.75
C GLU A 363 -22.58 13.93 7.00
N MET A 364 -22.84 12.65 7.31
CA MET A 364 -23.90 11.88 6.65
C MET A 364 -25.30 12.42 6.98
N GLN A 365 -25.51 12.89 8.20
CA GLN A 365 -26.76 13.53 8.62
C GLN A 365 -27.07 14.82 7.84
N LYS A 366 -26.08 15.47 7.21
CA LYS A 366 -26.33 16.62 6.33
C LYS A 366 -27.13 16.22 5.09
N LEU A 367 -26.98 15.00 4.59
CA LEU A 367 -27.71 14.47 3.42
C LEU A 367 -29.20 14.21 3.71
N LEU A 368 -29.58 14.15 4.99
CA LEU A 368 -30.97 13.93 5.41
C LEU A 368 -31.76 15.25 5.56
N LYS A 369 -31.08 16.40 5.55
CA LYS A 369 -31.73 17.71 5.69
C LYS A 369 -32.42 18.09 4.39
N GLN A 370 -33.62 18.66 4.48
CA GLN A 370 -34.49 18.94 3.32
C GLN A 370 -33.89 19.94 2.33
N ASN A 371 -33.02 20.85 2.79
CA ASN A 371 -32.23 21.74 1.93
C ASN A 371 -30.87 21.10 1.68
N ASN A 372 -30.85 20.07 0.84
CA ASN A 372 -29.61 19.39 0.47
C ASN A 372 -28.74 20.31 -0.39
N ASP A 373 -27.87 21.08 0.27
CA ASP A 373 -26.88 21.88 -0.41
C ASP A 373 -26.08 20.99 -1.38
N ALA A 374 -25.94 21.43 -2.63
CA ALA A 374 -25.17 20.73 -3.65
C ALA A 374 -23.74 20.37 -3.19
N THR A 375 -23.23 21.08 -2.17
CA THR A 375 -21.97 20.84 -1.48
C THR A 375 -21.92 19.52 -0.72
N SER A 376 -23.00 19.09 -0.06
CA SER A 376 -23.02 17.82 0.70
C SER A 376 -22.93 16.60 -0.23
N LEU A 377 -23.51 16.69 -1.43
CA LEU A 377 -23.41 15.64 -2.45
C LEU A 377 -22.02 15.53 -3.08
N LYS A 378 -21.18 16.57 -3.01
CA LYS A 378 -19.79 16.49 -3.50
C LYS A 378 -18.99 15.44 -2.72
N ALA A 379 -19.29 15.24 -1.43
CA ALA A 379 -18.63 14.24 -0.61
C ALA A 379 -18.95 12.80 -1.08
N LEU A 380 -20.15 12.58 -1.62
CA LEU A 380 -20.63 11.29 -2.12
C LEU A 380 -20.18 11.01 -3.57
N ARG A 381 -20.18 12.05 -4.42
CA ARG A 381 -19.91 11.94 -5.86
C ARG A 381 -18.43 11.68 -6.16
N ARG A 382 -18.17 10.71 -7.02
CA ARG A 382 -16.83 10.41 -7.54
C ARG A 382 -16.87 10.25 -9.05
N PHE A 383 -16.18 11.15 -9.73
CA PHE A 383 -15.99 11.11 -11.19
C PHE A 383 -14.75 10.31 -11.54
N ALA A 384 -14.61 9.93 -12.81
CA ALA A 384 -13.46 9.16 -13.31
C ALA A 384 -12.11 9.79 -12.89
N GLY A 385 -12.00 11.13 -12.93
CA GLY A 385 -10.78 11.84 -12.52
C GLY A 385 -10.40 11.71 -11.04
N SER A 386 -11.31 11.24 -10.18
CA SER A 386 -11.07 11.03 -8.74
C SER A 386 -10.72 9.59 -8.36
N LEU A 387 -10.88 8.63 -9.29
CA LEU A 387 -10.52 7.23 -9.09
C LEU A 387 -9.32 6.88 -9.96
N LYS A 388 -8.11 7.11 -9.43
CA LYS A 388 -6.84 6.96 -10.16
C LYS A 388 -5.84 5.96 -9.56
N GLU A 389 -6.22 5.25 -8.51
CA GLU A 389 -5.42 4.15 -7.98
C GLU A 389 -5.09 3.13 -9.06
N LYS A 390 -3.93 2.47 -8.92
CA LYS A 390 -3.41 1.53 -9.92
C LYS A 390 -4.38 0.36 -10.17
N GLN A 391 -5.07 -0.09 -9.13
CA GLN A 391 -5.95 -1.24 -9.15
C GLN A 391 -7.17 -0.99 -8.27
N TYR A 392 -8.32 -1.48 -8.75
CA TYR A 392 -9.54 -1.58 -7.95
C TYR A 392 -10.09 -2.99 -8.00
N GLN A 393 -10.64 -3.47 -6.90
CA GLN A 393 -11.42 -4.70 -6.87
C GLN A 393 -12.81 -4.39 -6.37
N ILE A 394 -13.82 -5.04 -6.93
CA ILE A 394 -15.18 -4.95 -6.42
C ILE A 394 -15.69 -6.32 -5.98
N VAL A 395 -16.55 -6.34 -4.97
CA VAL A 395 -17.38 -7.51 -4.63
C VAL A 395 -18.84 -7.14 -4.86
N ALA A 396 -19.46 -7.84 -5.80
CA ALA A 396 -20.87 -7.65 -6.14
C ALA A 396 -21.67 -8.90 -5.78
N VAL A 397 -22.83 -8.69 -5.15
CA VAL A 397 -23.77 -9.75 -4.77
C VAL A 397 -24.81 -9.92 -5.87
N ASP A 398 -25.08 -11.16 -6.24
CA ASP A 398 -25.94 -11.53 -7.37
C ASP A 398 -26.87 -12.71 -7.04
N GLY A 399 -27.29 -12.81 -5.78
CA GLY A 399 -28.29 -13.77 -5.31
C GLY A 399 -27.80 -14.72 -4.21
N VAL A 400 -28.38 -15.91 -4.15
CA VAL A 400 -28.13 -16.92 -3.12
C VAL A 400 -27.56 -18.20 -3.72
N LEU A 401 -26.84 -18.97 -2.89
CA LEU A 401 -26.25 -20.25 -3.26
C LEU A 401 -27.03 -21.42 -2.65
N SER A 402 -27.16 -22.49 -3.43
CA SER A 402 -27.44 -23.82 -2.89
C SER A 402 -26.26 -24.32 -2.05
N LEU A 403 -26.47 -25.36 -1.24
CA LEU A 403 -25.38 -25.97 -0.48
C LEU A 403 -24.31 -26.58 -1.39
N GLU A 404 -24.73 -27.13 -2.54
CA GLU A 404 -23.83 -27.68 -3.54
C GLU A 404 -22.99 -26.59 -4.21
N GLU A 405 -23.61 -25.46 -4.56
CA GLU A 405 -22.89 -24.31 -5.13
C GLU A 405 -21.92 -23.69 -4.11
N LYS A 406 -22.31 -23.61 -2.82
CA LYS A 406 -21.41 -23.19 -1.73
C LYS A 406 -20.20 -24.12 -1.64
N ALA A 407 -20.42 -25.44 -1.67
CA ALA A 407 -19.34 -26.42 -1.61
C ALA A 407 -18.40 -26.31 -2.82
N ALA A 408 -18.95 -26.18 -4.04
CA ALA A 408 -18.18 -25.96 -5.25
C ALA A 408 -17.34 -24.68 -5.19
N ARG A 409 -17.91 -23.59 -4.68
CA ARG A 409 -17.19 -22.31 -4.47
C ARG A 409 -16.11 -22.40 -3.41
N CYS A 410 -16.33 -23.19 -2.34
CA CYS A 410 -15.33 -23.49 -1.33
C CYS A 410 -14.12 -24.22 -1.95
N CYS A 411 -14.37 -25.29 -2.72
CA CYS A 411 -13.31 -26.01 -3.45
C CYS A 411 -12.58 -25.09 -4.43
N ALA A 412 -13.30 -24.25 -5.18
CA ALA A 412 -12.68 -23.30 -6.11
C ALA A 412 -11.81 -22.26 -5.39
N SER A 413 -12.16 -21.87 -4.16
CA SER A 413 -11.39 -20.89 -3.39
C SER A 413 -10.05 -21.41 -2.86
N GLN A 414 -9.76 -22.72 -2.97
CA GLN A 414 -8.43 -23.28 -2.71
C GLN A 414 -7.37 -22.62 -3.59
N VAL A 415 -7.75 -22.24 -4.82
CA VAL A 415 -6.96 -21.37 -5.70
C VAL A 415 -7.86 -20.20 -6.10
N LEU A 416 -7.98 -19.22 -5.21
CA LEU A 416 -8.90 -18.11 -5.41
C LEU A 416 -8.48 -17.24 -6.60
N THR A 417 -9.30 -17.25 -7.65
CA THR A 417 -9.17 -16.40 -8.83
C THR A 417 -10.36 -15.46 -8.98
N SER A 418 -10.14 -14.29 -9.56
CA SER A 418 -11.17 -13.30 -9.89
C SER A 418 -11.25 -13.05 -11.39
N GLU A 419 -12.40 -12.57 -11.87
CA GLU A 419 -12.49 -11.99 -13.22
C GLU A 419 -11.59 -10.75 -13.27
N LYS A 420 -10.76 -10.64 -14.31
CA LYS A 420 -9.84 -9.53 -14.50
C LYS A 420 -10.31 -8.63 -15.65
N ILE A 421 -10.24 -7.31 -15.45
CA ILE A 421 -10.59 -6.32 -16.46
C ILE A 421 -9.52 -5.22 -16.53
N PRO A 422 -8.93 -4.95 -17.71
CA PRO A 422 -9.00 -5.73 -18.93
C PRO A 422 -8.06 -6.94 -18.89
#